data_AF-A0A744GYN4-F1
#
_entry.id   AF-A0A744GYN4-F1
#
_cell.length_a   1.000
_cell.length_b   1.000
_cell.length_c   1.000
_cell.angle_alpha   90.00
_cell.angle_beta   90.00
_cell.angle_gamma   90.00
#
_symmetry.space_group_name_H-M   'P 1'
#
loop_
_entity.id
_entity.type
_entity.pdbx_description
1 polymer ?
#
loop_
_entity_poly.entity_id
_entity_poly.type
_entity_poly.pdbx_seq_one_letter_code
_entity_poly.pdbx_strand_id
1 'polypeptide(L)' 'MFEKLKIQHRTMREHFSPNLSLRVHRSLSWLQRAEMAEDDDGRFIFLWIALTKTRE' A
#
# COMPACT_ATOMS: atom_id res chain seq x y z
N MET A 1 -3.22 8.13 -6.98
CA MET A 1 -3.33 8.11 -5.49
C MET A 1 -2.04 7.58 -4.86
N PHE A 2 -1.45 6.51 -5.42
CA PHE A 2 -0.24 5.86 -4.93
C PHE A 2 0.95 6.82 -4.73
N GLU A 3 1.34 7.61 -5.74
CA GLU A 3 2.54 8.46 -5.67
C GLU A 3 2.48 9.48 -4.52
N LYS A 4 1.31 10.08 -4.28
CA LYS A 4 1.10 11.01 -3.15
C LYS A 4 1.35 10.33 -1.80
N LEU A 5 0.81 9.12 -1.61
CA LEU A 5 0.95 8.35 -0.37
C LEU A 5 2.37 7.82 -0.19
N LYS A 6 3.05 7.46 -1.27
CA LYS A 6 4.46 7.03 -1.27
C LYS A 6 5.39 8.15 -0.82
N ILE A 7 5.16 9.37 -1.30
CA ILE A 7 5.92 10.56 -0.88
C ILE A 7 5.68 10.82 0.61
N GLN A 8 4.42 10.84 1.06
CA GLN A 8 4.08 11.02 2.48
C GLN A 8 4.72 9.95 3.38
N HIS A 9 4.66 8.67 2.97
CA HIS A 9 5.28 7.58 3.72
C HIS A 9 6.80 7.76 3.81
N ARG A 10 7.47 8.21 2.75
CA ARG A 10 8.92 8.47 2.76
C ARG A 10 9.27 9.59 3.75
N THR A 11 8.48 10.66 3.81
CA THR A 11 8.68 11.78 4.76
C THR A 11 8.44 11.36 6.21
N MET A 12 7.45 10.51 6.47
CA MET A 12 7.09 10.09 7.83
C MET A 12 7.82 8.83 8.30
N ARG A 13 8.59 8.17 7.42
CA ARG A 13 9.20 6.86 7.64
C ARG A 13 10.06 6.81 8.91
N GLU A 14 10.78 7.89 9.18
CA GLU A 14 11.70 8.02 10.32
C GLU A 14 10.98 8.10 11.67
N HIS A 15 9.70 8.47 11.66
CA HIS A 15 8.87 8.57 12.87
C HIS A 15 8.03 7.30 13.13
N PHE A 16 8.03 6.33 12.21
CA PHE A 16 7.27 5.09 12.36
C PHE A 16 8.12 3.96 12.93
N SER A 17 7.49 3.08 13.70
CA SER A 17 8.13 1.82 14.07
C SER A 17 8.47 1.03 12.80
N PRO A 18 9.58 0.26 12.80
CA PRO A 18 9.98 -0.53 11.62
C PRO A 18 8.86 -1.43 11.09
N ASN A 19 8.06 -2.00 12.00
CA ASN A 19 6.91 -2.82 11.66
C ASN A 19 5.82 -2.03 10.94
N LEU A 20 5.48 -0.82 11.41
CA LEU A 20 4.48 0.02 10.74
C LEU A 20 4.96 0.46 9.36
N SER A 21 6.24 0.86 9.23
CA SER A 21 6.86 1.24 7.96
C SER A 21 6.81 0.11 6.92
N LEU A 22 7.10 -1.13 7.32
CA LEU A 22 7.01 -2.31 6.44
C LEU A 22 5.57 -2.63 6.04
N ARG A 23 4.60 -2.48 6.94
CA ARG A 23 3.19 -2.69 6.65
C ARG A 23 2.67 -1.67 5.63
N VAL A 24 2.96 -0.39 5.84
CA VAL A 24 2.57 0.69 4.91
C VAL A 24 3.24 0.50 3.56
N HIS A 25 4.53 0.12 3.54
CA HIS A 25 5.22 -0.19 2.29
C HIS A 25 4.52 -1.32 1.50
N ARG A 26 4.18 -2.43 2.16
CA ARG A 26 3.45 -3.55 1.53
C ARG A 26 2.08 -3.10 1.02
N SER A 27 1.32 -2.34 1.79
CA SER A 27 0.02 -1.80 1.38
C SER A 27 0.13 -0.92 0.14
N LEU A 28 1.16 -0.07 0.08
CA LEU A 28 1.40 0.81 -1.07
C LEU A 28 1.75 0.02 -2.33
N SER A 29 2.57 -1.03 -2.23
CA SER A 29 2.88 -1.90 -3.39
C SER A 29 1.62 -2.56 -3.97
N TRP A 30 0.69 -3.00 -3.12
CA TRP A 30 -0.59 -3.56 -3.58
C TRP A 30 -1.53 -2.49 -4.14
N LEU A 31 -1.55 -1.29 -3.55
CA LEU A 31 -2.31 -0.15 -4.11
C LEU A 31 -1.81 0.23 -5.51
N GLN A 32 -0.50 0.21 -5.74
CA GLN A 32 0.07 0.47 -7.07
C GLN A 32 -0.44 -0.55 -8.09
N ARG A 33 -0.45 -1.83 -7.72
CA ARG A 33 -0.98 -2.90 -8.59
C ARG A 33 -2.47 -2.74 -8.84
N ALA A 34 -3.23 -2.26 -7.85
CA ALA A 34 -4.65 -1.95 -8.02
C ALA A 34 -4.88 -0.80 -9.02
N GLU A 35 -4.07 0.26 -8.97
CA GLU A 35 -4.15 1.37 -9.93
C GLU A 35 -3.78 0.94 -11.36
N MET A 36 -2.91 -0.06 -11.50
CA MET A 36 -2.50 -0.61 -12.80
C MET A 36 -3.43 -1.71 -13.34
N ALA A 37 -4.36 -2.21 -12.53
CA ALA A 37 -5.30 -3.26 -12.96
C ALA A 37 -6.32 -2.69 -13.94
N GLU A 38 -6.48 -3.40 -15.07
CA GLU A 38 -7.42 -3.03 -16.14
C GLU A 38 -8.85 -3.48 -15.82
N ASP A 39 -9.01 -4.56 -15.03
CA ASP A 39 -10.29 -5.09 -14.60
C ASP A 39 -10.62 -4.76 -13.14
N ASP A 40 -11.92 -4.61 -12.87
CA ASP A 40 -12.42 -4.24 -11.55
C ASP A 40 -12.24 -5.34 -10.50
N ASP A 41 -12.27 -6.62 -10.91
CA ASP A 41 -12.07 -7.76 -10.02
C ASP A 41 -10.64 -7.80 -9.48
N GLY A 42 -9.65 -7.65 -10.36
CA GLY A 42 -8.24 -7.55 -10.04
C GLY A 42 -7.96 -6.34 -9.14
N ARG A 43 -8.55 -5.18 -9.46
CA ARG A 43 -8.47 -3.99 -8.62
C ARG A 43 -9.02 -4.23 -7.22
N PHE A 44 -10.17 -4.86 -7.11
CA PHE A 44 -10.80 -5.20 -5.83
C PHE A 44 -9.92 -6.15 -5.01
N ILE A 45 -9.39 -7.22 -5.62
CA ILE A 45 -8.51 -8.18 -4.96
C ILE A 45 -7.23 -7.50 -4.45
N PHE A 46 -6.60 -6.65 -5.26
CA PHE A 46 -5.37 -5.95 -4.84
C PHE A 46 -5.63 -4.98 -3.68
N LEU A 47 -6.76 -4.25 -3.70
CA LEU A 47 -7.15 -3.39 -2.58
C LEU A 47 -7.47 -4.21 -1.31
N TRP A 48 -8.13 -5.35 -1.46
CA TRP A 48 -8.41 -6.25 -0.34
C TRP A 48 -7.13 -6.77 0.32
N ILE A 49 -6.13 -7.15 -0.49
CA ILE A 49 -4.82 -7.59 0.02
C ILE A 49 -4.11 -6.43 0.73
N ALA A 50 -4.12 -5.22 0.14
CA ALA A 50 -3.49 -4.03 0.71
C ALA A 50 -4.02 -3.69 2.12
N LEU A 51 -5.31 -3.92 2.37
CA LEU A 51 -6.01 -3.56 3.62
C LEU A 51 -6.12 -4.69 4.64
N THR A 52 -6.11 -5.96 4.20
CA THR A 52 -6.39 -7.12 5.05
C THR A 52 -5.13 -7.89 5.43
N LYS A 53 -4.22 -8.13 4.48
CA LYS A 53 -3.07 -9.03 4.65
C LYS A 53 -1.78 -8.35 5.10
N THR A 54 -1.75 -7.03 5.12
CA THR A 54 -0.62 -6.25 5.64
C THR A 54 -0.64 -6.13 7.17
N ARG A 55 -1.45 -6.93 7.87
CA ARG A 55 -1.57 -6.97 9.33
C ARG A 55 -0.66 -7.99 10.03
N GLU A 56 0.00 -8.86 9.28
CA GLU A 56 0.92 -9.89 9.77
C GLU A 56 2.35 -9.36 9.93
#